data_AF-A0A135VDR2-F1
#
_entry.id   AF-A0A135VDR2-F1
#
_cell.length_a   1.000
_cell.length_b   1.000
_cell.length_c   1.000
_cell.angle_alpha   90.00
_cell.angle_beta   90.00
_cell.angle_gamma   90.00
#
_symmetry.space_group_name_H-M   'P 1'
#
loop_
_entity.id
_entity.type
_entity.pdbx_description
1 polymer ?
#
loop_
_entity_poly.entity_id
_entity_poly.type
_entity_poly.pdbx_seq_one_letter_code
_entity_poly.pdbx_strand_id
1 'polypeptide(L)'
;MTEIPMPEGPAAAPSGRPLGVTILALLQILAGLAWLVLGATAVLAAGLAGIFGFILLFGGAILLIVGIIGLIIGFGLWGMKSWAWIWAIIVNFISLIIGLTNPAQNVLGLAISLIIIIYLMTPDIRSRFR
;
A
#
# COMPACT_ATOMS: atom_id res chain seq x y z
N MET A 1 36.10 -16.18 44.29
CA MET A 1 35.88 -16.28 42.84
C MET A 1 34.69 -15.40 42.52
N THR A 2 34.91 -14.23 41.95
CA THR A 2 33.84 -13.35 41.48
C THR A 2 33.45 -13.84 40.09
N GLU A 3 32.27 -14.44 39.97
CA GLU A 3 31.72 -14.75 38.65
C GLU A 3 31.56 -13.44 37.89
N ILE A 4 32.24 -13.33 36.75
CA ILE A 4 32.07 -12.21 35.83
C ILE A 4 30.70 -12.44 35.17
N PRO A 5 29.72 -11.53 35.31
CA PRO A 5 28.46 -11.64 34.60
C PRO A 5 28.75 -11.67 33.11
N MET A 6 28.39 -12.76 32.42
CA MET A 6 28.52 -12.80 30.97
C MET A 6 27.53 -11.78 30.37
N PRO A 7 27.95 -10.98 29.37
CA PRO A 7 27.01 -10.17 28.60
C PRO A 7 25.94 -11.11 28.06
N GLU A 8 24.68 -10.88 28.43
CA GLU A 8 23.55 -11.58 27.83
C GLU A 8 23.70 -11.47 26.31
N GLY A 9 23.62 -12.60 25.61
CA GLY A 9 23.89 -12.69 24.18
C GLY A 9 23.14 -11.61 23.37
N PRO A 10 23.61 -11.30 22.14
CA PRO A 10 23.10 -10.18 21.35
C PRO A 10 21.57 -10.13 21.40
N ALA A 11 21.06 -9.02 21.95
CA ALA A 11 19.64 -8.82 22.22
C ALA A 11 18.82 -9.32 21.03
N ALA A 12 17.97 -10.34 21.26
CA ALA A 12 17.18 -10.96 20.22
C ALA A 12 16.46 -9.86 19.41
N ALA A 13 16.72 -9.80 18.10
CA ALA A 13 16.09 -8.82 17.23
C ALA A 13 14.55 -8.90 17.41
N PRO A 14 13.84 -7.76 17.52
CA PRO A 14 12.41 -7.76 17.78
C PRO A 14 11.67 -8.64 16.76
N SER A 15 10.99 -9.68 17.26
CA SER A 15 10.27 -10.71 16.48
C SER A 15 8.91 -10.22 15.94
N GLY A 16 8.66 -8.92 15.96
CA GLY A 16 7.44 -8.29 15.48
C GLY A 16 7.50 -7.90 14.01
N ARG A 17 6.33 -7.80 13.39
CA ARG A 17 6.18 -7.15 12.08
C ARG A 17 6.65 -5.68 12.21
N PRO A 18 7.50 -5.17 11.30
CA PRO A 18 7.97 -3.79 11.38
C PRO A 18 6.77 -2.83 11.35
N LEU A 19 6.75 -1.85 12.27
CA LEU A 19 5.63 -0.89 12.38
C LEU A 19 5.35 -0.19 11.04
N GLY A 20 6.38 0.15 10.26
CA GLY A 20 6.19 0.77 8.95
C GLY A 20 5.51 -0.13 7.92
N VAL A 21 5.70 -1.46 8.00
CA VAL A 21 4.98 -2.41 7.11
C VAL A 21 3.51 -2.51 7.54
N THR A 22 3.23 -2.48 8.84
CA THR A 22 1.86 -2.43 9.36
C THR A 22 1.14 -1.16 8.93
N ILE A 23 1.79 0.00 9.06
CA ILE A 23 1.27 1.30 8.59
C ILE A 23 1.02 1.24 7.09
N LEU A 24 1.97 0.74 6.31
CA LEU A 24 1.81 0.61 4.87
C LEU A 24 0.63 -0.30 4.49
N ALA A 25 0.50 -1.46 5.15
CA ALA A 25 -0.61 -2.37 4.92
C ALA A 25 -1.96 -1.67 5.21
N LEU A 26 -2.04 -0.92 6.30
CA LEU A 26 -3.21 -0.10 6.64
C LEU A 26 -3.49 0.97 5.59
N LEU A 27 -2.47 1.74 5.18
CA LEU A 27 -2.62 2.75 4.13
C LEU A 27 -3.09 2.14 2.81
N GLN A 28 -2.56 0.98 2.45
CA GLN A 28 -2.95 0.26 1.23
C GLN A 28 -4.40 -0.25 1.31
N ILE A 29 -4.82 -0.74 2.47
CA ILE A 29 -6.21 -1.16 2.71
C ILE A 29 -7.16 0.03 2.62
N LEU A 30 -6.81 1.16 3.26
CA LEU A 30 -7.62 2.38 3.21
C LEU A 30 -7.71 2.93 1.78
N ALA A 31 -6.61 2.94 1.04
CA ALA A 31 -6.60 3.34 -0.37
C ALA A 31 -7.48 2.41 -1.22
N GLY A 32 -7.34 1.09 -1.04
CA GLY A 32 -8.19 0.10 -1.72
C GLY A 32 -9.68 0.32 -1.43
N LEU A 33 -10.03 0.58 -0.18
CA LEU A 33 -11.41 0.88 0.22
C LEU A 33 -11.92 2.18 -0.40
N ALA A 34 -11.10 3.23 -0.44
CA ALA A 34 -11.46 4.48 -1.12
C ALA A 34 -11.75 4.25 -2.61
N TRP A 35 -10.93 3.45 -3.29
CA TRP A 35 -11.16 3.06 -4.69
C TRP A 35 -12.44 2.25 -4.87
N LEU A 36 -12.78 1.36 -3.93
CA LEU A 36 -14.05 0.63 -3.97
C LEU A 36 -15.25 1.58 -3.84
N VAL A 37 -15.20 2.53 -2.92
CA VAL A 37 -16.27 3.53 -2.76
C VAL A 37 -16.40 4.39 -4.01
N LEU A 38 -15.29 4.88 -4.56
CA LEU A 38 -15.30 5.67 -5.80
C LEU A 38 -15.82 4.85 -7.01
N GLY A 39 -15.40 3.59 -7.13
CA GLY A 39 -15.88 2.71 -8.19
C GLY A 39 -17.37 2.41 -8.06
N ALA A 40 -17.85 2.08 -6.86
CA ALA A 40 -19.25 1.79 -6.61
C ALA A 40 -20.14 3.02 -6.85
N THR A 41 -19.73 4.19 -6.38
CA THR A 41 -20.46 5.45 -6.63
C THR A 41 -20.50 5.80 -8.12
N ALA A 42 -19.40 5.60 -8.86
CA ALA A 42 -19.38 5.80 -10.31
C ALA A 42 -20.34 4.84 -11.06
N VAL A 43 -20.39 3.56 -10.67
CA VAL A 43 -21.31 2.57 -11.25
C VAL A 43 -22.78 2.94 -10.95
N LEU A 44 -23.08 3.36 -9.72
CA LEU A 44 -24.44 3.81 -9.37
C LEU A 44 -24.83 5.07 -10.14
N ALA A 45 -23.92 6.04 -10.27
CA ALA A 45 -24.14 7.25 -11.05
C ALA A 45 -24.34 6.95 -12.54
N ALA A 46 -23.69 5.92 -13.08
CA ALA A 46 -23.90 5.48 -14.47
C ALA A 46 -25.36 5.08 -14.73
N GLY A 47 -26.01 4.41 -13.79
CA GLY A 47 -27.42 4.04 -13.89
C GLY A 47 -28.36 5.25 -13.97
N LEU A 48 -28.01 6.35 -13.29
CA LEU A 48 -28.77 7.61 -13.34
C LEU A 48 -28.56 8.37 -14.65
N ALA A 49 -27.41 8.19 -15.31
CA ALA A 49 -27.06 8.85 -16.57
C ALA A 49 -27.66 8.17 -17.81
N GLY A 50 -28.33 7.01 -17.65
CA GLY A 50 -28.96 6.28 -18.75
C GLY A 50 -27.97 5.88 -19.85
N ILE A 51 -28.33 6.07 -21.11
CA ILE A 51 -27.51 5.67 -22.27
C ILE A 51 -26.17 6.41 -22.36
N PHE A 52 -25.98 7.52 -21.65
CA PHE A 52 -24.70 8.24 -21.61
C PHE A 52 -23.78 7.77 -20.48
N GLY A 53 -24.25 6.85 -19.61
CA GLY A 53 -23.52 6.37 -18.44
C GLY A 53 -22.36 5.42 -18.74
N PHE A 54 -22.14 5.00 -19.99
CA PHE A 54 -21.15 3.96 -20.31
C PHE A 54 -19.74 4.28 -19.82
N ILE A 55 -19.28 5.53 -19.96
CA ILE A 55 -17.94 5.92 -19.49
C ILE A 55 -17.82 5.74 -17.97
N LEU A 56 -18.84 6.15 -17.21
CA LEU A 56 -18.87 6.00 -15.76
C LEU A 56 -18.98 4.53 -15.35
N LEU A 57 -19.72 3.71 -16.10
CA LEU A 57 -19.85 2.28 -15.86
C LEU A 57 -18.50 1.57 -16.01
N PHE A 58 -17.84 1.73 -17.15
CA PHE A 58 -16.54 1.09 -17.41
C PHE A 58 -15.44 1.65 -16.51
N GLY A 59 -15.40 2.98 -16.33
CA GLY A 59 -14.47 3.61 -15.41
C GLY A 59 -14.66 3.11 -13.98
N GLY A 60 -15.91 3.10 -13.50
CA GLY A 60 -16.25 2.59 -12.17
C GLY A 60 -15.88 1.12 -11.98
N ALA A 61 -16.13 0.26 -12.98
CA ALA A 61 -15.73 -1.14 -12.95
C ALA A 61 -14.20 -1.31 -12.84
N ILE A 62 -13.42 -0.51 -13.57
CA ILE A 62 -11.96 -0.51 -13.45
C ILE A 62 -11.54 -0.08 -12.04
N LEU A 63 -12.13 0.98 -11.49
CA LEU A 63 -11.83 1.44 -10.13
C LEU A 63 -12.15 0.38 -9.07
N LEU A 64 -13.25 -0.38 -9.24
CA LEU A 64 -13.57 -1.51 -8.36
C LEU A 64 -12.50 -2.60 -8.43
N ILE A 65 -12.04 -2.98 -9.62
CA ILE A 65 -10.98 -3.98 -9.80
C ILE A 65 -9.69 -3.49 -9.12
N VAL A 66 -9.32 -2.23 -9.33
CA VAL A 66 -8.15 -1.61 -8.68
C VAL A 66 -8.28 -1.62 -7.16
N GLY A 67 -9.46 -1.32 -6.62
CA GLY A 67 -9.74 -1.38 -5.20
C GLY A 67 -9.57 -2.79 -4.62
N ILE A 68 -10.10 -3.82 -5.30
CA ILE A 68 -9.96 -5.23 -4.90
C ILE A 68 -8.48 -5.64 -4.91
N ILE A 69 -7.74 -5.33 -5.98
CA ILE A 69 -6.31 -5.61 -6.07
C ILE A 69 -5.55 -4.91 -4.93
N GLY A 70 -5.90 -3.66 -4.64
CA GLY A 70 -5.34 -2.89 -3.53
C GLY A 70 -5.53 -3.58 -2.18
N LEU A 71 -6.74 -4.09 -1.90
CA LEU A 71 -7.01 -4.87 -0.69
C LEU A 71 -6.19 -6.16 -0.64
N ILE A 72 -6.12 -6.90 -1.75
CA ILE A 72 -5.33 -8.14 -1.85
C ILE A 72 -3.85 -7.88 -1.52
N ILE A 73 -3.27 -6.80 -2.07
CA ILE A 73 -1.89 -6.38 -1.76
C ILE A 73 -1.78 -5.97 -0.29
N GLY A 74 -2.72 -5.20 0.24
CA GLY A 74 -2.74 -4.78 1.64
C GLY A 74 -2.73 -5.96 2.63
N PHE A 75 -3.56 -6.97 2.38
CA PHE A 75 -3.54 -8.21 3.16
C PHE A 75 -2.27 -9.03 2.93
N GLY A 76 -1.71 -9.01 1.71
CA GLY A 76 -0.42 -9.62 1.42
C GLY A 76 0.74 -9.00 2.19
N LEU A 77 0.75 -7.66 2.32
CA LEU A 77 1.71 -6.89 3.12
C LEU A 77 1.53 -7.17 4.61
N TRP A 78 0.29 -7.24 5.10
CA TRP A 78 0.00 -7.63 6.48
C TRP A 78 0.56 -9.03 6.80
N GLY A 79 0.54 -9.94 5.83
CA GLY A 79 1.14 -11.27 5.92
C GLY A 79 2.65 -11.34 5.68
N MET A 80 3.32 -10.21 5.40
CA MET A 80 4.73 -10.12 5.00
C MET A 80 5.13 -11.07 3.87
N LYS A 81 4.26 -11.23 2.88
CA LYS A 81 4.52 -12.09 1.72
C LYS A 81 5.43 -11.39 0.70
N SER A 82 6.42 -12.10 0.18
CA SER A 82 7.40 -11.58 -0.80
C SER A 82 6.78 -11.03 -2.09
N TRP A 83 5.70 -11.63 -2.59
CA TRP A 83 4.99 -11.11 -3.77
C TRP A 83 4.35 -9.74 -3.50
N ALA A 84 3.79 -9.51 -2.31
CA ALA A 84 3.10 -8.28 -1.97
C ALA A 84 4.06 -7.08 -1.88
N TRP A 85 5.31 -7.34 -1.49
CA TRP A 85 6.37 -6.33 -1.50
C TRP A 85 6.63 -5.76 -2.90
N ILE A 86 6.75 -6.63 -3.91
CA ILE A 86 6.98 -6.20 -5.30
C ILE A 86 5.81 -5.36 -5.79
N TRP A 87 4.58 -5.82 -5.57
CA TRP A 87 3.38 -5.09 -5.97
C TRP A 87 3.24 -3.75 -5.25
N ALA A 88 3.59 -3.68 -3.97
CA ALA A 88 3.55 -2.42 -3.22
C ALA A 88 4.55 -1.39 -3.78
N ILE A 89 5.76 -1.82 -4.15
CA ILE A 89 6.73 -0.96 -4.83
C ILE A 89 6.17 -0.45 -6.15
N ILE A 90 5.64 -1.35 -6.99
CA ILE A 90 5.08 -0.99 -8.30
C ILE A 90 3.94 0.04 -8.14
N VAL A 91 2.99 -0.22 -7.24
CA VAL A 91 1.84 0.67 -7.02
C VAL A 91 2.29 2.04 -6.50
N ASN A 92 3.24 2.09 -5.56
CA ASN A 92 3.75 3.38 -5.07
C ASN A 92 4.53 4.13 -6.14
N PHE A 93 5.28 3.42 -6.99
CA PHE A 93 5.99 4.03 -8.11
C PHE A 93 5.03 4.61 -9.16
N ILE A 94 3.96 3.88 -9.51
CA ILE A 94 2.89 4.39 -10.38
C ILE A 94 2.20 5.59 -9.74
N SER A 95 1.90 5.53 -8.44
CA SER A 95 1.28 6.63 -7.70
C SER A 95 2.15 7.89 -7.71
N LEU A 96 3.48 7.72 -7.61
CA LEU A 96 4.44 8.80 -7.76
C LEU A 96 4.33 9.45 -9.15
N ILE A 97 4.34 8.65 -10.23
CA ILE A 97 4.23 9.15 -11.61
C ILE A 97 2.91 9.89 -11.82
N ILE A 98 1.79 9.33 -11.36
CA ILE A 98 0.46 9.96 -11.49
C ILE A 98 0.43 11.26 -10.67
N GLY A 99 0.95 11.26 -9.45
CA GLY A 99 0.97 12.45 -8.59
C GLY A 99 1.76 13.62 -9.21
N LEU A 100 2.76 13.33 -10.03
CA LEU A 100 3.54 14.35 -10.76
C LEU A 100 2.73 15.09 -11.84
N THR A 101 1.58 14.56 -12.26
CA THR A 101 0.69 15.28 -13.20
C THR A 101 0.05 16.51 -12.55
N ASN A 102 -0.11 16.51 -11.23
CA ASN A 102 -0.67 17.63 -10.48
C ASN A 102 0.01 17.75 -9.10
N PRO A 103 1.28 18.19 -9.08
CA PRO A 103 2.14 18.09 -7.90
C PRO A 103 1.72 19.06 -6.79
N ALA A 104 1.20 20.24 -7.14
CA ALA A 104 0.76 21.24 -6.17
C ALA A 104 -0.40 20.75 -5.29
N GLN A 105 -1.28 19.90 -5.84
CA GLN A 105 -2.41 19.34 -5.11
C GLN A 105 -2.07 18.01 -4.42
N ASN A 106 -0.99 17.34 -4.81
CA ASN A 106 -0.62 16.01 -4.36
C ASN A 106 0.70 15.95 -3.57
N VAL A 107 1.17 17.08 -3.02
CA VAL A 107 2.44 17.15 -2.27
C VAL A 107 2.52 16.08 -1.19
N LEU A 108 1.45 15.89 -0.41
CA LEU A 108 1.40 14.90 0.66
C LEU A 108 1.47 13.47 0.12
N GLY A 109 0.70 13.15 -0.93
CA GLY A 109 0.70 11.82 -1.55
C GLY A 109 2.06 11.47 -2.14
N LEU A 110 2.70 12.42 -2.82
CA LEU A 110 4.04 12.26 -3.37
C LEU A 110 5.09 11.99 -2.29
N ALA A 111 5.06 12.75 -1.19
CA ALA A 111 5.96 12.55 -0.06
C ALA A 111 5.76 11.16 0.57
N ILE A 112 4.51 10.75 0.79
CA ILE A 112 4.18 9.43 1.34
C ILE A 112 4.69 8.32 0.41
N SER A 113 4.38 8.37 -0.88
CA SER A 113 4.82 7.35 -1.85
C SER A 113 6.34 7.25 -1.92
N LEU A 114 7.05 8.38 -1.91
CA LEU A 114 8.51 8.40 -1.92
C LEU A 114 9.10 7.76 -0.66
N ILE A 115 8.60 8.13 0.52
CA ILE A 115 9.05 7.57 1.80
C ILE A 115 8.81 6.06 1.85
N ILE A 116 7.66 5.60 1.37
CA ILE A 116 7.31 4.17 1.32
C ILE A 116 8.29 3.38 0.45
N ILE A 117 8.62 3.90 -0.75
CA ILE A 117 9.56 3.23 -1.65
C ILE A 117 10.93 3.09 -0.98
N ILE A 118 11.45 4.18 -0.40
CA ILE A 118 12.75 4.17 0.30
C ILE A 118 12.72 3.17 1.48
N TYR A 119 11.64 3.17 2.26
CA TYR A 119 11.47 2.26 3.40
C TYR A 119 11.43 0.78 2.95
N LEU A 120 10.67 0.45 1.91
CA LEU A 120 10.58 -0.92 1.37
C LEU A 120 11.90 -1.40 0.76
N MET A 121 12.73 -0.50 0.25
CA MET A 121 14.05 -0.82 -0.28
C MET A 121 15.12 -0.98 0.80
N THR A 122 14.82 -0.67 2.06
CA THR A 122 15.77 -0.82 3.18
C THR A 122 16.09 -2.32 3.39
N PRO A 123 17.37 -2.72 3.46
CA PRO A 123 17.77 -4.13 3.51
C PRO A 123 17.15 -4.92 4.66
N ASP A 124 17.05 -4.30 5.85
CA ASP A 124 16.43 -4.92 7.03
C ASP A 124 14.98 -5.31 6.75
N ILE A 125 14.21 -4.40 6.14
CA ILE A 125 12.80 -4.61 5.83
C ILE A 125 12.63 -5.63 4.71
N ARG A 126 13.43 -5.53 3.64
CA ARG A 126 13.37 -6.46 2.51
C ARG A 126 13.60 -7.91 2.94
N SER A 127 14.54 -8.13 3.86
CA SER A 127 14.88 -9.48 4.35
C SER A 127 13.76 -10.16 5.15
N ARG A 128 12.79 -9.38 5.65
CA ARG A 128 11.68 -9.89 6.47
C ARG A 128 10.51 -10.42 5.63
N PHE A 129 10.45 -10.09 4.34
CA PHE A 129 9.44 -10.63 3.43
C PHE A 129 9.82 -12.06 2.99
N ARG A 130 8.89 -13.00 3.16
CA ARG A 130 9.05 -14.42 2.79
C ARG A 130 8.08 -14.80 1.67
#